data_AF-A0A1X2IJA0-F1
#
_entry.id   AF-A0A1X2IJA0-F1
#
_cell.length_a   1.000
_cell.length_b   1.000
_cell.length_c   1.000
_cell.angle_alpha   90.00
_cell.angle_beta   90.00
_cell.angle_gamma   90.00
#
_symmetry.space_group_name_H-M   'P 1'
#
loop_
_entity.id
_entity.type
_entity.pdbx_description
1 polymer ?
#
loop_
_entity_poly.entity_id
_entity_poly.type
_entity_poly.pdbx_seq_one_letter_code
_entity_poly.pdbx_strand_id
1 'polypeptide(L)'
;MVDGFTSGLHDMKEDVFLGYLNSLKQQAPDNFLDFLMNYKPGNTTTGLDNMEMTCLQWIKKPWSHKLVWLLYVEIAICKYGWSPKLSEIGSKALAKYYDSFDISWQLISSTPYYATRNAETVKFLQKLANTSNSCPSGMLTSTSRKTTELLLRTLQHDGLYATLKLLIPHDSAERIAHFESHPLKRINLSLQSRPGYIKIDDANLYYLWICIIVFYLTRRLPHQYYASFWTDRLGKARIQKLTANQMLGIDWTSLRKEPLATEEQVVVASILLDLLKYFNSKIHGMKKGKEKDKQLGYFMSVVWTLMDFMKHLDYMTTQQL
;
A
#
# COMPACT_ATOMS: atom_id res chain seq x y z
N MET A 1 30.58 -6.94 8.87
CA MET A 1 29.86 -6.17 9.91
C MET A 1 28.42 -6.02 9.47
N VAL A 2 27.63 -7.04 9.80
CA VAL A 2 26.21 -7.17 9.48
C VAL A 2 25.57 -7.43 10.82
N ASP A 3 25.24 -6.36 11.54
CA ASP A 3 24.42 -6.39 12.75
C ASP A 3 23.99 -4.95 13.04
N GLY A 4 22.69 -4.68 12.99
CA GLY A 4 22.16 -3.33 13.23
C GLY A 4 20.75 -3.09 12.69
N PHE A 5 20.20 -3.97 11.84
CA PHE A 5 18.89 -3.76 11.21
C PHE A 5 17.79 -4.74 11.64
N THR A 6 18.04 -5.55 12.67
CA THR A 6 17.09 -6.51 13.26
C THR A 6 16.42 -6.05 14.56
N SER A 7 16.84 -4.94 15.19
CA SER A 7 16.53 -4.65 16.61
C SER A 7 15.13 -4.10 16.92
N GLY A 8 14.26 -3.85 15.95
CA GLY A 8 12.94 -3.23 16.22
C GLY A 8 11.77 -4.19 16.46
N LEU A 9 11.94 -5.47 16.12
CA LEU A 9 10.94 -6.53 16.26
C LEU A 9 11.50 -7.76 17.00
N HIS A 10 12.80 -7.80 17.27
CA HIS A 10 13.46 -8.95 17.91
C HIS A 10 13.50 -8.92 19.45
N ASP A 11 13.20 -7.79 20.09
CA ASP A 11 13.48 -7.62 21.52
C ASP A 11 12.26 -7.72 22.45
N MET A 12 11.06 -7.94 21.91
CA MET A 12 9.92 -8.30 22.75
C MET A 12 9.54 -9.75 22.50
N LYS A 13 9.79 -10.61 23.49
CA LYS A 13 9.27 -11.98 23.49
C LYS A 13 7.78 -11.92 23.18
N GLU A 14 7.34 -12.72 22.22
CA GLU A 14 5.95 -12.78 21.74
C GLU A 14 4.96 -12.89 22.93
N ASP A 15 5.34 -13.66 23.96
CA ASP A 15 4.60 -13.83 25.22
C ASP A 15 4.36 -12.51 25.97
N VAL A 16 5.31 -11.58 25.94
CA VAL A 16 5.19 -10.27 26.60
C VAL A 16 4.21 -9.38 25.84
N PHE A 17 4.19 -9.46 24.50
CA PHE A 17 3.21 -8.73 23.69
C PHE A 17 1.80 -9.28 23.85
N LEU A 18 1.67 -10.61 23.84
CA LEU A 18 0.41 -11.28 24.11
C LEU A 18 -0.10 -10.94 25.52
N GLY A 19 0.79 -10.82 26.51
CA GLY A 19 0.45 -10.33 27.84
C GLY A 19 -0.15 -8.92 27.83
N TYR A 20 0.45 -7.97 27.09
CA TYR A 20 -0.11 -6.63 26.93
C TYR A 20 -1.47 -6.64 26.21
N LEU A 21 -1.61 -7.41 25.13
CA LEU A 21 -2.88 -7.53 24.40
C LEU A 21 -3.99 -8.13 25.26
N ASN A 22 -3.69 -9.17 26.04
CA ASN A 22 -4.65 -9.80 26.95
C ASN A 22 -5.08 -8.83 28.06
N SER A 23 -4.16 -8.04 28.60
CA SER A 23 -4.46 -7.02 29.59
C SER A 23 -5.36 -5.91 29.01
N LEU A 24 -5.12 -5.47 27.77
CA LEU A 24 -6.01 -4.50 27.09
C LEU A 24 -7.38 -5.10 26.79
N LYS A 25 -7.44 -6.36 26.35
CA LYS A 25 -8.69 -7.06 26.05
C LYS A 25 -9.58 -7.17 27.29
N GLN A 26 -9.01 -7.39 28.47
CA GLN A 26 -9.74 -7.40 29.74
C GLN A 26 -10.34 -6.05 30.13
N GLN A 27 -9.84 -4.96 29.56
CA GLN A 27 -10.33 -3.60 29.80
C GLN A 27 -11.30 -3.13 28.72
N ALA A 28 -11.43 -3.87 27.62
CA ALA A 28 -12.34 -3.53 26.55
C ALA A 28 -13.80 -3.70 27.02
N PRO A 29 -14.71 -2.78 26.65
CA PRO A 29 -16.14 -2.94 26.87
C PRO A 29 -16.67 -4.28 26.35
N ASP A 30 -17.65 -4.86 27.06
CA ASP A 30 -18.46 -5.95 26.51
C ASP A 30 -19.11 -5.47 25.18
N ASN A 31 -19.02 -6.29 24.13
CA ASN A 31 -19.39 -5.92 22.75
C ASN A 31 -18.59 -4.75 22.15
N PHE A 32 -17.26 -4.72 22.37
CA PHE A 32 -16.34 -3.69 21.86
C PHE A 32 -16.50 -3.34 20.37
N LEU A 33 -16.81 -4.33 19.52
CA LEU A 33 -17.02 -4.12 18.08
C LEU A 33 -18.28 -3.28 17.80
N ASP A 34 -19.42 -3.65 18.37
CA ASP A 34 -20.66 -2.88 18.24
C ASP A 34 -20.54 -1.49 18.88
N PHE A 35 -19.76 -1.41 19.95
CA PHE A 35 -19.41 -0.16 20.59
C PHE A 35 -18.60 0.76 19.67
N LEU A 36 -17.53 0.26 19.04
CA LEU A 36 -16.71 1.04 18.10
C LEU A 36 -17.54 1.53 16.90
N MET A 37 -18.47 0.72 16.40
CA MET A 37 -19.33 1.09 15.26
C MET A 37 -20.30 2.24 15.59
N ASN A 38 -20.65 2.42 16.87
CA ASN A 38 -21.58 3.45 17.34
C ASN A 38 -20.89 4.60 18.09
N TYR A 39 -19.56 4.54 18.23
CA TYR A 39 -18.79 5.50 19.00
C TYR A 39 -18.65 6.84 18.26
N LYS A 40 -18.87 7.95 18.97
CA LYS A 40 -18.56 9.30 18.48
C LYS A 40 -17.33 9.82 19.24
N PRO A 41 -16.34 10.43 18.54
CA PRO A 41 -15.21 11.09 19.18
C PRO A 41 -15.66 12.02 20.31
N GLY A 42 -15.07 11.86 21.50
CA GLY A 42 -15.44 12.61 22.70
C GLY A 42 -16.45 11.93 23.63
N ASN A 43 -17.03 10.79 23.26
CA ASN A 43 -17.82 9.98 24.19
C ASN A 43 -16.91 9.39 25.28
N THR A 44 -17.07 9.81 26.54
CA THR A 44 -16.34 9.20 27.65
C THR A 44 -16.86 7.80 27.92
N THR A 45 -15.98 6.79 27.87
CA THR A 45 -16.32 5.43 28.27
C THR A 45 -15.20 4.84 29.11
N THR A 46 -15.58 4.26 30.25
CA THR A 46 -14.67 3.67 31.22
C THR A 46 -13.70 2.66 30.60
N GLY A 47 -14.13 1.88 29.60
CA GLY A 47 -13.27 0.91 28.91
C GLY A 47 -12.14 1.57 28.10
N LEU A 48 -12.46 2.51 27.21
CA LEU A 48 -11.43 3.25 26.43
C LEU A 48 -10.52 4.09 27.33
N ASP A 49 -11.06 4.69 28.39
CA ASP A 49 -10.27 5.46 29.36
C ASP A 49 -9.26 4.57 30.11
N ASN A 50 -9.69 3.37 30.52
CA ASN A 50 -8.80 2.39 31.16
C ASN A 50 -7.72 1.88 30.20
N MET A 51 -8.09 1.56 28.95
CA MET A 51 -7.15 1.14 27.91
C MET A 51 -6.12 2.24 27.61
N GLU A 52 -6.56 3.49 27.50
CA GLU A 52 -5.67 4.63 27.29
C GLU A 52 -4.71 4.81 28.48
N MET A 53 -5.22 4.79 29.70
CA MET A 53 -4.41 4.91 30.92
C MET A 53 -3.35 3.80 31.03
N THR A 54 -3.73 2.58 30.68
CA THR A 54 -2.83 1.43 30.64
C THR A 54 -1.72 1.63 29.60
N CYS A 55 -2.08 2.02 28.38
CA CYS A 55 -1.10 2.37 27.35
C CYS A 55 -0.19 3.53 27.77
N LEU A 56 -0.73 4.58 28.39
CA LEU A 56 0.01 5.73 28.93
C LEU A 56 1.07 5.29 29.96
N GLN A 57 0.75 4.34 30.83
CA GLN A 57 1.71 3.79 31.78
C GLN A 57 2.81 3.00 31.08
N TRP A 58 2.48 2.25 30.03
CA TRP A 58 3.46 1.46 29.29
C TRP A 58 4.40 2.31 28.43
N ILE A 59 3.91 3.37 27.78
CA ILE A 59 4.76 4.24 26.93
C ILE A 59 5.76 5.07 27.74
N LYS A 60 5.46 5.35 29.03
CA LYS A 60 6.37 6.03 29.95
C LYS A 60 7.58 5.18 30.32
N LYS A 61 7.52 3.86 30.13
CA LYS A 61 8.65 2.97 30.41
C LYS A 61 9.76 3.20 29.39
N PRO A 62 11.04 3.22 29.79
CA PRO A 62 12.17 3.43 28.88
C PRO A 62 12.17 2.43 27.72
N TRP A 63 11.85 1.17 28.03
CA TRP A 63 11.72 0.04 27.09
C TRP A 63 10.34 -0.09 26.43
N SER A 64 9.53 0.98 26.39
CA SER A 64 8.25 0.92 25.68
C SER A 64 8.50 0.45 24.24
N HIS A 65 7.74 -0.54 23.77
CA HIS A 65 7.92 -1.10 22.43
C HIS A 65 7.09 -0.32 21.39
N LYS A 66 7.50 -0.36 20.11
CA LYS A 66 6.76 0.29 19.00
C LYS A 66 5.29 -0.14 18.94
N LEU A 67 5.03 -1.41 19.24
CA LEU A 67 3.68 -2.00 19.26
C LEU A 67 2.78 -1.35 20.33
N VAL A 68 3.33 -0.99 21.49
CA VAL A 68 2.58 -0.27 22.54
C VAL A 68 2.19 1.12 22.05
N TRP A 69 3.07 1.80 21.31
CA TRP A 69 2.77 3.09 20.71
C TRP A 69 1.73 2.99 19.60
N LEU A 70 1.77 1.94 18.78
CA LEU A 70 0.73 1.68 17.77
C LEU A 70 -0.65 1.49 18.41
N LEU A 71 -0.72 0.71 19.49
CA LEU A 71 -1.95 0.51 20.25
C LEU A 71 -2.44 1.83 20.88
N TYR A 72 -1.52 2.60 21.45
CA TYR A 72 -1.86 3.89 22.07
C TYR A 72 -2.40 4.89 21.04
N VAL A 73 -1.77 4.98 19.85
CA VAL A 73 -2.25 5.83 18.76
C VAL A 73 -3.63 5.36 18.28
N GLU A 74 -3.85 4.05 18.14
CA GLU A 74 -5.16 3.51 17.75
C GLU A 74 -6.26 3.85 18.78
N ILE A 75 -5.98 3.66 20.07
CA ILE A 75 -6.91 4.03 21.15
C ILE A 75 -7.18 5.54 21.12
N ALA A 76 -6.15 6.36 20.88
CA ALA A 76 -6.30 7.80 20.77
C ALA A 76 -7.14 8.21 19.55
N ILE A 77 -7.00 7.52 18.42
CA ILE A 77 -7.84 7.70 17.22
C ILE A 77 -9.30 7.39 17.59
N CYS A 78 -9.55 6.24 18.21
CA CYS A 78 -10.89 5.85 18.64
C CYS A 78 -11.48 6.92 19.56
N LYS A 79 -10.76 7.30 20.63
CA LYS A 79 -11.26 8.18 21.69
C LYS A 79 -11.45 9.64 21.24
N TYR A 80 -10.43 10.21 20.62
CA TYR A 80 -10.38 11.64 20.33
C TYR A 80 -10.77 11.98 18.89
N GLY A 81 -10.82 10.98 18.00
CA GLY A 81 -10.88 11.22 16.57
C GLY A 81 -9.75 12.12 16.09
N TRP A 82 -9.96 12.77 14.94
CA TRP A 82 -9.03 13.79 14.46
C TRP A 82 -9.10 15.05 15.33
N SER A 83 -8.03 15.29 16.08
CA SER A 83 -7.96 16.37 17.06
C SER A 83 -6.51 16.83 17.28
N PRO A 84 -6.30 18.04 17.86
CA PRO A 84 -4.97 18.47 18.30
C PRO A 84 -4.32 17.47 19.26
N LYS A 85 -5.13 16.76 20.06
CA LYS A 85 -4.63 15.76 21.00
C LYS A 85 -4.04 14.54 20.30
N LEU A 86 -4.73 14.03 19.27
CA LEU A 86 -4.21 12.96 18.43
C LEU A 86 -2.92 13.41 17.72
N SER A 87 -2.87 14.63 17.20
CA SER A 87 -1.67 15.19 16.57
C SER A 87 -0.48 15.27 17.54
N GLU A 88 -0.71 15.66 18.80
CA GLU A 88 0.31 15.67 19.86
C GLU A 88 0.83 14.25 20.15
N ILE A 89 -0.08 13.29 20.31
CA ILE A 89 0.25 11.88 20.57
C ILE A 89 1.04 11.29 19.40
N GLY A 90 0.57 11.50 18.16
CA GLY A 90 1.23 11.06 16.95
C GLY A 90 2.63 11.66 16.79
N SER A 91 2.79 12.95 17.10
CA SER A 91 4.09 13.62 17.07
C SER A 91 5.07 13.03 18.09
N LYS A 92 4.62 12.74 19.31
CA LYS A 92 5.44 12.05 20.33
C LYS A 92 5.82 10.63 19.88
N ALA A 93 4.88 9.91 19.29
CA ALA A 93 5.10 8.55 18.79
C ALA A 93 6.14 8.54 17.65
N LEU A 94 6.02 9.48 16.70
CA LEU A 94 6.97 9.66 15.60
C LEU A 94 8.31 10.26 16.09
N ALA A 95 8.36 11.05 17.15
CA ALA A 95 9.64 11.47 17.73
C ALA A 95 10.42 10.28 18.29
N LYS A 96 9.74 9.29 18.88
CA LYS A 96 10.36 8.05 19.40
C LYS A 96 10.63 7.02 18.30
N TYR A 97 9.76 6.91 17.30
CA TYR A 97 9.88 5.98 16.17
C TYR A 97 9.74 6.72 14.83
N TYR A 98 10.76 7.52 14.52
CA TYR A 98 10.74 8.46 13.39
C TYR A 98 10.44 7.83 12.02
N ASP A 99 10.78 6.56 11.83
CA ASP A 99 10.57 5.83 10.58
C ASP A 99 9.41 4.83 10.60
N SER A 100 8.54 4.91 11.62
CA SER A 100 7.40 4.00 11.74
C SER A 100 6.36 4.29 10.67
N PHE A 101 6.30 3.39 9.69
CA PHE A 101 5.31 3.40 8.63
C PHE A 101 3.89 3.26 9.18
N ASP A 102 3.69 2.31 10.10
CA ASP A 102 2.37 1.99 10.64
C ASP A 102 1.77 3.15 11.45
N ILE A 103 2.58 3.83 12.27
CA ILE A 103 2.13 5.02 13.02
C ILE A 103 1.76 6.15 12.04
N SER A 104 2.60 6.38 11.03
CA SER A 104 2.32 7.41 10.01
C SER A 104 1.03 7.09 9.26
N TRP A 105 0.81 5.83 8.89
CA TRP A 105 -0.41 5.38 8.23
C TRP A 105 -1.66 5.57 9.12
N GLN A 106 -1.61 5.19 10.39
CA GLN A 106 -2.73 5.38 11.33
C GLN A 106 -3.15 6.86 11.42
N LEU A 107 -2.18 7.78 11.46
CA LEU A 107 -2.44 9.23 11.48
C LEU A 107 -3.03 9.72 10.15
N ILE A 108 -2.54 9.21 9.02
CA ILE A 108 -3.10 9.52 7.69
C ILE A 108 -4.54 8.99 7.60
N SER A 109 -4.79 7.71 7.87
CA SER A 109 -6.11 7.10 7.72
C SER A 109 -7.15 7.67 8.68
N SER A 110 -6.74 8.13 9.86
CA SER A 110 -7.65 8.77 10.84
C SER A 110 -8.01 10.22 10.52
N THR A 111 -7.32 10.87 9.57
CA THR A 111 -7.65 12.22 9.14
C THR A 111 -8.97 12.20 8.33
N PRO A 112 -10.00 12.99 8.66
CA PRO A 112 -11.34 12.83 8.10
C PRO A 112 -11.49 13.44 6.70
N TYR A 113 -10.79 14.54 6.44
CA TYR A 113 -10.90 15.28 5.18
C TYR A 113 -9.91 14.75 4.14
N TYR A 114 -10.43 14.39 2.96
CA TYR A 114 -9.61 13.87 1.84
C TYR A 114 -8.45 14.79 1.47
N ALA A 115 -8.69 16.11 1.37
CA ALA A 115 -7.64 17.06 1.01
C ALA A 115 -6.47 17.04 2.02
N THR A 116 -6.78 16.96 3.31
CA THR A 116 -5.78 16.88 4.39
C THR A 116 -5.08 15.52 4.39
N ARG A 117 -5.82 14.42 4.22
CA ARG A 117 -5.24 13.07 4.04
C ARG A 117 -4.23 13.03 2.91
N ASN A 118 -4.65 13.51 1.74
CA ASN A 118 -3.80 13.54 0.56
C ASN A 118 -2.53 14.37 0.78
N ALA A 119 -2.65 15.51 1.47
CA ALA A 119 -1.48 16.32 1.84
C ALA A 119 -0.52 15.58 2.77
N GLU A 120 -1.01 14.88 3.80
CA GLU A 120 -0.17 14.07 4.70
C GLU A 120 0.44 12.86 3.97
N THR A 121 -0.28 12.21 3.04
CA THR A 121 0.27 11.16 2.17
C THR A 121 1.40 11.69 1.30
N VAL A 122 1.22 12.84 0.64
CA VAL A 122 2.27 13.50 -0.17
C VAL A 122 3.49 13.85 0.69
N LYS A 123 3.27 14.43 1.87
CA LYS A 123 4.34 14.75 2.82
C LYS A 123 5.10 13.50 3.27
N PHE A 124 4.40 12.39 3.48
CA PHE A 124 5.05 11.13 3.84
C PHE A 124 5.87 10.56 2.67
N LEU A 125 5.34 10.60 1.45
CA LEU A 125 6.09 10.23 0.23
C LEU A 125 7.35 11.09 0.04
N GLN A 126 7.25 12.41 0.24
CA GLN A 126 8.39 13.32 0.19
C GLN A 126 9.43 12.99 1.26
N LYS A 127 9.00 12.68 2.48
CA LYS A 127 9.91 12.22 3.54
C LYS A 127 10.66 10.96 3.14
N LEU A 128 9.95 9.94 2.63
CA LEU A 128 10.56 8.71 2.13
C LEU A 128 11.58 8.99 1.01
N ALA A 129 11.24 9.89 0.08
CA ALA A 129 12.13 10.28 -1.01
C ALA A 129 13.40 10.99 -0.51
N ASN A 130 13.27 11.87 0.49
CA ASN A 130 14.41 12.59 1.06
C ASN A 130 15.37 11.66 1.80
N THR A 131 14.86 10.70 2.58
CA THR A 131 15.68 9.68 3.25
C THR A 131 16.46 8.83 2.25
N SER A 132 15.89 8.58 1.07
CA SER A 132 16.55 7.81 0.00
C SER A 132 17.70 8.55 -0.68
N ASN A 133 17.65 9.89 -0.77
CA ASN A 133 18.68 10.67 -1.44
C ASN A 133 19.97 10.79 -0.59
N SER A 134 19.87 10.54 0.72
CA SER A 134 20.96 10.70 1.69
C SER A 134 21.69 9.40 2.08
N CYS A 135 21.36 8.24 1.50
CA CYS A 135 21.86 6.94 2.00
C CYS A 135 22.21 5.92 0.88
N PRO A 136 23.13 4.96 1.15
CA PRO A 136 23.65 4.00 0.17
C PRO A 136 22.62 2.98 -0.32
N SER A 137 22.97 2.25 -1.39
CA SER A 137 22.06 1.47 -2.26
C SER A 137 21.10 0.48 -1.60
N GLY A 138 21.37 0.01 -0.38
CA GLY A 138 20.49 -0.87 0.41
C GLY A 138 19.21 -0.19 0.94
N MET A 139 19.19 1.15 1.09
CA MET A 139 17.97 1.88 1.52
C MET A 139 17.00 2.18 0.37
N LEU A 140 17.43 2.11 -0.89
CA LEU A 140 16.58 2.34 -2.06
C LEU A 140 15.46 1.29 -2.17
N THR A 141 15.77 0.02 -1.92
CA THR A 141 14.79 -1.08 -1.93
C THR A 141 13.77 -0.93 -0.80
N SER A 142 14.20 -0.49 0.39
CA SER A 142 13.31 -0.19 1.52
C SER A 142 12.37 0.98 1.22
N THR A 143 12.87 2.02 0.55
CA THR A 143 12.08 3.19 0.16
C THR A 143 11.04 2.83 -0.89
N SER A 144 11.46 2.19 -1.98
CA SER A 144 10.56 1.69 -3.03
C SER A 144 9.42 0.86 -2.44
N ARG A 145 9.78 0.02 -1.47
CA ARG A 145 8.82 -0.82 -0.79
C ARG A 145 7.78 -0.04 0.02
N LYS A 146 8.22 0.87 0.89
CA LYS A 146 7.34 1.73 1.69
C LYS A 146 6.47 2.63 0.81
N THR A 147 7.03 3.18 -0.28
CA THR A 147 6.27 3.97 -1.27
C THR A 147 5.11 3.14 -1.84
N THR A 148 5.41 1.91 -2.25
CA THR A 148 4.42 0.99 -2.83
C THR A 148 3.35 0.62 -1.83
N GLU A 149 3.75 0.26 -0.61
CA GLU A 149 2.82 -0.04 0.48
C GLU A 149 1.89 1.15 0.78
N LEU A 150 2.40 2.39 0.81
CA LEU A 150 1.59 3.58 1.05
C LEU A 150 0.56 3.80 -0.06
N LEU A 151 0.97 3.65 -1.31
CA LEU A 151 0.08 3.80 -2.47
C LEU A 151 -0.99 2.71 -2.50
N LEU A 152 -0.64 1.47 -2.12
CA LEU A 152 -1.57 0.35 -2.01
C LEU A 152 -2.57 0.52 -0.86
N ARG A 153 -2.15 1.06 0.28
CA ARG A 153 -3.05 1.42 1.39
C ARG A 153 -3.94 2.61 1.02
N THR A 154 -3.41 3.60 0.30
CA THR A 154 -4.19 4.72 -0.27
C THR A 154 -5.25 4.21 -1.25
N LEU A 155 -4.89 3.25 -2.11
CA LEU A 155 -5.83 2.62 -3.05
C LEU A 155 -6.97 1.90 -2.32
N GLN A 156 -6.66 1.22 -1.23
CA GLN A 156 -7.66 0.57 -0.38
C GLN A 156 -8.59 1.56 0.31
N HIS A 157 -8.04 2.66 0.82
CA HIS A 157 -8.73 3.57 1.73
C HIS A 157 -9.45 4.72 1.01
N ASP A 158 -8.76 5.39 0.09
CA ASP A 158 -9.26 6.57 -0.64
C ASP A 158 -9.63 6.25 -2.10
N GLY A 159 -9.33 5.04 -2.57
CA GLY A 159 -9.76 4.54 -3.88
C GLY A 159 -8.84 4.90 -5.04
N LEU A 160 -9.30 4.54 -6.24
CA LEU A 160 -8.50 4.58 -7.47
C LEU A 160 -8.05 6.00 -7.84
N TYR A 161 -8.99 6.96 -7.84
CA TYR A 161 -8.71 8.34 -8.22
C TYR A 161 -7.59 8.96 -7.37
N ALA A 162 -7.68 8.78 -6.05
CA ALA A 162 -6.71 9.31 -5.10
C ALA A 162 -5.30 8.77 -5.38
N THR A 163 -5.17 7.45 -5.59
CA THR A 163 -3.88 6.82 -5.91
C THR A 163 -3.33 7.26 -7.25
N LEU A 164 -4.16 7.38 -8.29
CA LEU A 164 -3.72 7.82 -9.61
C LEU A 164 -3.25 9.28 -9.59
N LYS A 165 -3.93 10.16 -8.85
CA LYS A 165 -3.54 11.57 -8.70
C LYS A 165 -2.14 11.74 -8.09
N LEU A 166 -1.65 10.75 -7.34
CA LEU A 166 -0.28 10.72 -6.80
C LEU A 166 0.76 10.21 -7.81
N LEU A 167 0.33 9.43 -8.82
CA LEU A 167 1.20 8.69 -9.73
C LEU A 167 1.39 9.35 -11.08
N ILE A 168 0.34 9.96 -11.62
CA ILE A 168 0.26 10.44 -13.00
C ILE A 168 -0.37 11.84 -13.05
N PRO A 169 -0.25 12.57 -14.18
CA PRO A 169 -0.91 13.86 -14.36
C PRO A 169 -2.42 13.78 -14.12
N HIS A 170 -2.99 14.88 -13.60
CA HIS A 170 -4.38 14.99 -13.18
C HIS A 170 -5.37 14.52 -14.25
N ASP A 171 -5.21 14.99 -15.49
CA ASP A 171 -6.12 14.68 -16.60
C ASP A 171 -6.12 13.18 -16.93
N SER A 172 -4.97 12.51 -16.84
CA SER A 172 -4.88 11.06 -17.04
C SER A 172 -5.50 10.29 -15.87
N ALA A 173 -5.36 10.80 -14.64
CA ALA A 173 -5.99 10.21 -13.46
C ALA A 173 -7.52 10.30 -13.51
N GLU A 174 -8.08 11.46 -13.88
CA GLU A 174 -9.52 11.65 -14.05
C GLU A 174 -10.08 10.75 -15.14
N ARG A 175 -9.40 10.65 -16.28
CA ARG A 175 -9.82 9.78 -17.39
C ARG A 175 -9.89 8.31 -17.00
N ILE A 176 -8.93 7.79 -16.24
CA ILE A 176 -8.98 6.39 -15.78
C ILE A 176 -10.07 6.21 -14.72
N ALA A 177 -10.14 7.12 -13.73
CA ALA A 177 -11.04 6.96 -12.59
C ALA A 177 -12.52 7.17 -12.95
N HIS A 178 -12.80 8.03 -13.93
CA HIS A 178 -14.14 8.47 -14.32
C HIS A 178 -14.40 8.22 -15.82
N PHE A 179 -13.84 7.15 -16.38
CA PHE A 179 -13.83 6.87 -17.82
C PHE A 179 -15.24 6.90 -18.47
N GLU A 180 -16.29 6.62 -17.71
CA GLU A 180 -17.70 6.73 -18.12
C GLU A 180 -18.10 8.10 -18.72
N SER A 181 -17.32 9.16 -18.48
CA SER A 181 -17.60 10.53 -18.90
C SER A 181 -16.85 11.01 -20.16
N HIS A 182 -15.96 10.20 -20.75
CA HIS A 182 -15.06 10.64 -21.83
C HIS A 182 -15.14 9.73 -23.07
N PRO A 183 -15.02 10.30 -24.30
CA PRO A 183 -15.07 9.51 -25.52
C PRO A 183 -13.92 8.49 -25.59
N LEU A 184 -14.22 7.31 -26.17
CA LEU A 184 -13.35 6.14 -26.38
C LEU A 184 -12.04 6.49 -27.11
N LYS A 185 -11.10 7.12 -26.41
CA LYS A 185 -9.76 7.42 -26.90
C LYS A 185 -8.74 6.83 -25.94
N ARG A 186 -7.65 6.32 -26.52
CA ARG A 186 -6.49 5.83 -25.79
C ARG A 186 -6.08 6.85 -24.71
N ILE A 187 -5.86 6.34 -23.49
CA ILE A 187 -5.31 7.13 -22.41
C ILE A 187 -3.78 7.13 -22.59
N ASN A 188 -3.19 8.31 -22.66
CA ASN A 188 -1.74 8.43 -22.70
C ASN A 188 -1.23 8.48 -21.26
N LEU A 189 -0.60 7.40 -20.80
CA LEU A 189 0.04 7.34 -19.49
C LEU A 189 1.54 7.51 -19.68
N SER A 190 2.06 8.64 -19.22
CA SER A 190 3.50 8.82 -19.14
C SER A 190 4.03 8.17 -17.86
N LEU A 191 4.20 6.84 -17.87
CA LEU A 191 4.80 6.11 -16.74
C LEU A 191 6.24 6.55 -16.46
N GLN A 192 6.89 7.20 -17.43
CA GLN A 192 8.22 7.80 -17.28
C GLN A 192 8.18 9.13 -16.51
N SER A 193 7.10 9.92 -16.66
CA SER A 193 6.92 11.22 -16.01
C SER A 193 6.17 11.05 -14.69
N ARG A 194 6.88 10.53 -13.69
CA ARG A 194 6.38 10.45 -12.31
C ARG A 194 6.87 11.66 -11.50
N PRO A 195 6.08 12.15 -10.53
CA PRO A 195 6.57 13.16 -9.59
C PRO A 195 7.86 12.69 -8.92
N GLY A 196 8.83 13.59 -8.74
CA GLY A 196 10.17 13.24 -8.25
C GLY A 196 10.21 12.63 -6.83
N TYR A 197 9.14 12.81 -6.06
CA TYR A 197 8.95 12.22 -4.73
C TYR A 197 8.40 10.78 -4.76
N ILE A 198 7.97 10.26 -5.91
CA ILE A 198 7.59 8.85 -6.08
C ILE A 198 8.85 8.03 -6.38
N LYS A 199 9.52 7.57 -5.33
CA LYS A 199 10.67 6.66 -5.43
C LYS A 199 10.19 5.21 -5.43
N ILE A 200 10.14 4.60 -6.62
CA ILE A 200 9.72 3.21 -6.83
C ILE A 200 10.63 2.56 -7.87
N ASP A 201 11.09 1.35 -7.58
CA ASP A 201 11.84 0.51 -8.53
C ASP A 201 10.90 -0.20 -9.51
N ASP A 202 11.48 -0.77 -10.55
CA ASP A 202 10.73 -1.40 -11.65
C ASP A 202 9.87 -2.59 -11.21
N ALA A 203 10.32 -3.36 -10.20
CA ALA A 203 9.59 -4.51 -9.69
C ALA A 203 8.30 -4.07 -8.99
N ASN A 204 8.44 -3.10 -8.09
CA ASN A 204 7.36 -2.54 -7.32
C ASN A 204 6.41 -1.71 -8.20
N LEU A 205 6.94 -1.03 -9.21
CA LEU A 205 6.14 -0.29 -10.19
C LEU A 205 5.23 -1.24 -10.97
N TYR A 206 5.79 -2.32 -11.53
CA TYR A 206 5.01 -3.32 -12.23
C TYR A 206 3.91 -3.88 -11.31
N TYR A 207 4.29 -4.28 -10.10
CA TYR A 207 3.35 -4.80 -9.10
C TYR A 207 2.21 -3.82 -8.79
N LEU A 208 2.52 -2.56 -8.52
CA LEU A 208 1.52 -1.53 -8.22
C LEU A 208 0.50 -1.36 -9.35
N TRP A 209 0.96 -1.33 -10.60
CA TRP A 209 0.06 -1.19 -11.76
C TRP A 209 -0.82 -2.42 -11.97
N ILE A 210 -0.31 -3.62 -11.72
CA ILE A 210 -1.13 -4.84 -11.72
C ILE A 210 -2.22 -4.75 -10.64
N CYS A 211 -1.89 -4.32 -9.42
CA CYS A 211 -2.89 -4.08 -8.37
C CYS A 211 -3.93 -3.02 -8.76
N ILE A 212 -3.51 -1.94 -9.42
CA ILE A 212 -4.41 -0.89 -9.92
C ILE A 212 -5.40 -1.47 -10.94
N ILE A 213 -4.94 -2.29 -11.89
CA ILE A 213 -5.82 -2.94 -12.86
C ILE A 213 -6.84 -3.83 -12.15
N VAL A 214 -6.40 -4.71 -11.26
CA VAL A 214 -7.29 -5.61 -10.53
C VAL A 214 -8.30 -4.83 -9.68
N PHE A 215 -7.87 -3.76 -9.01
CA PHE A 215 -8.76 -2.91 -8.24
C PHE A 215 -9.78 -2.17 -9.12
N TYR A 216 -9.36 -1.70 -10.29
CA TYR A 216 -10.25 -1.03 -11.22
C TYR A 216 -11.40 -1.95 -11.67
N LEU A 217 -11.08 -3.21 -12.02
CA LEU A 217 -12.05 -4.20 -12.47
C LEU A 217 -12.93 -4.74 -11.34
N THR A 218 -12.33 -5.10 -10.20
CA THR A 218 -13.04 -5.85 -9.14
C THR A 218 -13.48 -5.00 -7.96
N ARG A 219 -13.03 -3.75 -7.90
CA ARG A 219 -13.13 -2.85 -6.72
C ARG A 219 -12.54 -3.45 -5.44
N ARG A 220 -11.72 -4.50 -5.59
CA ARG A 220 -11.08 -5.23 -4.50
C ARG A 220 -9.60 -5.37 -4.79
N LEU A 221 -8.85 -5.34 -3.71
CA LEU A 221 -7.43 -5.62 -3.75
C LEU A 221 -7.22 -7.12 -3.59
N PRO A 222 -6.35 -7.75 -4.38
CA PRO A 222 -6.25 -9.20 -4.35
C PRO A 222 -5.57 -9.62 -3.03
N HIS A 223 -6.36 -10.28 -2.18
CA HIS A 223 -6.05 -10.61 -0.78
C HIS A 223 -4.72 -11.35 -0.61
N GLN A 224 -4.33 -12.12 -1.63
CA GLN A 224 -3.11 -12.94 -1.67
C GLN A 224 -1.84 -12.12 -1.91
N TYR A 225 -1.92 -10.96 -2.57
CA TYR A 225 -0.74 -10.19 -2.97
C TYR A 225 -0.31 -9.17 -1.91
N TYR A 226 -1.28 -8.66 -1.14
CA TYR A 226 -1.05 -7.74 -0.01
C TYR A 226 -0.31 -8.39 1.15
N ALA A 227 -0.56 -9.68 1.40
CA ALA A 227 0.15 -10.41 2.42
C ALA A 227 1.47 -10.95 1.85
N SER A 228 1.44 -11.79 0.80
CA SER A 228 2.61 -12.57 0.36
C SER A 228 3.84 -11.76 -0.06
N PHE A 229 3.66 -10.60 -0.72
CA PHE A 229 4.78 -9.72 -1.10
C PHE A 229 5.48 -9.08 0.11
N TRP A 230 4.77 -8.98 1.24
CA TRP A 230 5.19 -8.26 2.46
C TRP A 230 5.38 -9.16 3.70
N THR A 231 4.83 -10.39 3.70
CA THR A 231 4.80 -11.32 4.85
C THR A 231 6.12 -12.03 5.12
N ASP A 232 7.19 -11.72 4.39
CA ASP A 232 8.56 -12.08 4.81
C ASP A 232 8.94 -11.51 6.19
N ARG A 233 8.10 -10.64 6.79
CA ARG A 233 8.30 -10.04 8.11
C ARG A 233 7.57 -10.73 9.27
N LEU A 234 6.65 -11.67 9.03
CA LEU A 234 5.86 -12.31 10.09
C LEU A 234 5.89 -13.83 9.95
N GLY A 235 6.94 -14.42 10.52
CA GLY A 235 6.91 -15.80 10.97
C GLY A 235 7.15 -16.86 9.89
N LYS A 236 7.89 -17.89 10.28
CA LYS A 236 8.26 -19.10 9.53
C LYS A 236 7.06 -20.00 9.19
N ALA A 237 5.95 -19.48 8.71
CA ALA A 237 4.96 -20.30 8.04
C ALA A 237 5.48 -20.61 6.64
N ARG A 238 5.39 -21.88 6.21
CA ARG A 238 5.73 -22.34 4.85
C ARG A 238 4.82 -21.66 3.80
N ILE A 239 5.03 -20.39 3.57
CA ILE A 239 4.54 -19.67 2.41
C ILE A 239 5.69 -19.79 1.41
N GLN A 240 5.40 -20.39 0.25
CA GLN A 240 6.39 -20.49 -0.83
C GLN A 240 7.04 -19.12 -0.99
N LYS A 241 8.34 -19.04 -0.71
CA LYS A 241 9.13 -17.87 -1.04
C LYS A 241 8.79 -17.56 -2.50
N LEU A 242 8.11 -16.44 -2.72
CA LEU A 242 8.11 -15.77 -4.01
C LEU A 242 9.59 -15.41 -4.23
N THR A 243 10.32 -16.38 -4.77
CA THR A 243 11.68 -16.16 -5.27
C THR A 243 11.60 -14.96 -6.18
N ALA A 244 12.67 -14.16 -6.21
CA ALA A 244 12.76 -12.89 -6.94
C ALA A 244 12.44 -12.94 -8.47
N ASN A 245 11.95 -14.09 -8.96
CA ASN A 245 11.62 -14.43 -10.33
C ASN A 245 10.15 -14.90 -10.53
N GLN A 246 9.30 -14.98 -9.51
CA GLN A 246 7.87 -15.24 -9.74
C GLN A 246 7.19 -13.94 -10.20
N MET A 247 7.04 -13.83 -11.52
CA MET A 247 6.42 -12.72 -12.20
C MET A 247 4.93 -12.67 -11.89
N LEU A 248 4.49 -11.61 -11.20
CA LEU A 248 3.10 -11.39 -10.80
C LEU A 248 2.27 -11.02 -12.03
N GLY A 249 1.42 -11.92 -12.52
CA GLY A 249 0.45 -11.66 -13.59
C GLY A 249 -0.98 -11.57 -13.06
N ILE A 250 -1.89 -11.07 -13.89
CA ILE A 250 -3.35 -11.12 -13.64
C ILE A 250 -3.85 -12.48 -14.09
N ASP A 251 -4.47 -13.24 -13.20
CA ASP A 251 -5.19 -14.45 -13.57
C ASP A 251 -6.55 -14.09 -14.18
N TRP A 252 -6.54 -13.82 -15.48
CA TRP A 252 -7.74 -13.53 -16.26
C TRP A 252 -8.74 -14.69 -16.28
N THR A 253 -8.34 -15.92 -15.92
CA THR A 253 -9.25 -17.07 -15.88
C THR A 253 -10.30 -16.95 -14.79
N SER A 254 -9.94 -16.33 -13.66
CA SER A 254 -10.87 -16.00 -12.57
C SER A 254 -11.89 -14.92 -12.96
N LEU A 255 -11.55 -14.06 -13.92
CA LEU A 255 -12.40 -13.01 -14.48
C LEU A 255 -13.20 -13.47 -15.72
N ARG A 256 -12.95 -14.66 -16.28
CA ARG A 256 -13.62 -15.19 -17.49
C ARG A 256 -15.14 -15.29 -17.41
N LYS A 257 -15.74 -15.15 -16.23
CA LYS A 257 -17.19 -15.24 -16.03
C LYS A 257 -17.89 -13.88 -16.10
N GLU A 258 -17.14 -12.79 -16.10
CA GLU A 258 -17.68 -11.43 -16.12
C GLU A 258 -17.21 -10.72 -17.40
N PRO A 259 -18.11 -10.44 -18.36
CA PRO A 259 -17.73 -9.72 -19.57
C PRO A 259 -17.32 -8.29 -19.20
N LEU A 260 -16.12 -7.91 -19.64
CA LEU A 260 -15.61 -6.55 -19.45
C LEU A 260 -16.34 -5.57 -20.36
N ALA A 261 -16.76 -4.43 -19.79
CA ALA A 261 -17.28 -3.31 -20.58
C ALA A 261 -16.19 -2.77 -21.52
N THR A 262 -16.57 -2.21 -22.66
CA THR A 262 -15.61 -1.66 -23.65
C THR A 262 -14.67 -0.63 -23.02
N GLU A 263 -15.19 0.17 -22.11
CA GLU A 263 -14.47 1.13 -21.30
C GLU A 263 -13.35 0.48 -20.49
N GLU A 264 -13.68 -0.62 -19.81
CA GLU A 264 -12.73 -1.35 -18.99
C GLU A 264 -11.62 -1.96 -19.85
N GLN A 265 -11.99 -2.47 -21.03
CA GLN A 265 -11.04 -3.03 -21.99
C GLN A 265 -10.04 -1.96 -22.46
N VAL A 266 -10.53 -0.76 -22.79
CA VAL A 266 -9.70 0.37 -23.26
C VAL A 266 -8.74 0.84 -22.17
N VAL A 267 -9.21 0.96 -20.92
CA VAL A 267 -8.38 1.36 -19.78
C VAL A 267 -7.27 0.32 -19.53
N VAL A 268 -7.64 -0.95 -19.43
CA VAL A 268 -6.69 -2.06 -19.21
C VAL A 268 -5.64 -2.11 -20.32
N ALA A 269 -6.08 -2.09 -21.58
CA ALA A 269 -5.18 -2.09 -22.72
C ALA A 269 -4.24 -0.89 -22.71
N SER A 270 -4.74 0.32 -22.37
CA SER A 270 -3.91 1.52 -22.30
C SER A 270 -2.80 1.39 -21.25
N ILE A 271 -3.14 0.91 -20.04
CA ILE A 271 -2.15 0.70 -18.96
C ILE A 271 -1.10 -0.34 -19.36
N LEU A 272 -1.53 -1.50 -19.87
CA LEU A 272 -0.62 -2.58 -20.25
C LEU A 272 0.30 -2.18 -21.42
N LEU A 273 -0.22 -1.45 -22.42
CA LEU A 273 0.58 -0.95 -23.53
C LEU A 273 1.60 0.10 -23.09
N ASP A 274 1.27 0.95 -22.12
CA ASP A 274 2.21 1.95 -21.61
C ASP A 274 3.27 1.31 -20.68
N LEU A 275 2.93 0.25 -19.93
CA LEU A 275 3.92 -0.61 -19.24
C LEU A 275 4.86 -1.29 -20.24
N LEU A 276 4.33 -1.81 -21.35
CA LEU A 276 5.12 -2.44 -22.39
C LEU A 276 6.11 -1.44 -23.00
N LYS A 277 5.66 -0.23 -23.33
CA LYS A 277 6.51 0.86 -23.81
C LYS A 277 7.58 1.24 -22.79
N TYR A 278 7.21 1.36 -21.51
CA TYR A 278 8.14 1.70 -20.43
C TYR A 278 9.27 0.68 -20.34
N PHE A 279 8.98 -0.62 -20.22
CA PHE A 279 10.02 -1.65 -20.10
C PHE A 279 10.80 -1.84 -21.40
N ASN A 280 10.17 -1.71 -22.56
CA ASN A 280 10.88 -1.72 -23.84
C ASN A 280 11.92 -0.59 -23.91
N SER A 281 11.55 0.62 -23.47
CA SER A 281 12.47 1.76 -23.43
C SER A 281 13.64 1.55 -22.47
N LYS A 282 13.46 0.77 -21.40
CA LYS A 282 14.54 0.39 -20.47
C LYS A 282 15.50 -0.61 -21.09
N ILE A 283 15.00 -1.58 -21.86
CA ILE A 283 15.82 -2.61 -22.51
C ILE A 283 16.63 -2.02 -23.67
N HIS A 284 16.05 -1.05 -24.38
CA HIS A 284 16.68 -0.43 -25.53
C HIS A 284 17.98 0.29 -25.12
N GLY A 285 19.09 -0.06 -25.78
CA GLY A 285 20.42 0.48 -25.44
C GLY A 285 21.17 -0.25 -24.32
N MET A 286 20.57 -1.22 -23.63
CA MET A 286 21.28 -2.05 -22.65
C MET A 286 22.15 -3.11 -23.32
N LYS A 287 23.39 -3.27 -22.84
CA LYS A 287 24.28 -4.41 -23.19
C LYS A 287 23.76 -5.70 -22.56
N LYS A 288 24.09 -6.86 -23.14
CA LYS A 288 23.74 -8.17 -22.56
C LYS A 288 24.33 -8.29 -21.15
N GLY A 289 23.54 -8.77 -20.19
CA GLY A 289 23.92 -8.93 -18.80
C GLY A 289 22.71 -9.02 -17.86
N LYS A 290 22.97 -9.32 -16.58
CA LYS A 290 21.93 -9.61 -15.57
C LYS A 290 20.83 -8.55 -15.47
N GLU A 291 21.17 -7.27 -15.59
CA GLU A 291 20.19 -6.19 -15.52
C GLU A 291 19.28 -6.17 -16.76
N LYS A 292 19.84 -6.41 -17.95
CA LYS A 292 19.04 -6.53 -19.18
C LYS A 292 18.10 -7.73 -19.12
N ASP A 293 18.57 -8.86 -18.62
CA ASP A 293 17.76 -10.07 -18.47
C ASP A 293 16.60 -9.85 -17.48
N LYS A 294 16.85 -9.09 -16.40
CA LYS A 294 15.81 -8.68 -15.45
C LYS A 294 14.76 -7.78 -16.10
N GLN A 295 15.18 -6.76 -16.84
CA GLN A 295 14.26 -5.86 -17.57
C GLN A 295 13.47 -6.60 -18.66
N LEU A 296 14.13 -7.52 -19.38
CA LEU A 296 13.48 -8.41 -20.35
C LEU A 296 12.45 -9.30 -19.66
N GLY A 297 12.72 -9.76 -18.45
CA GLY A 297 11.76 -10.47 -17.61
C GLY A 297 10.48 -9.66 -17.41
N TYR A 298 10.57 -8.41 -16.94
CA TYR A 298 9.38 -7.57 -16.76
C TYR A 298 8.64 -7.28 -18.08
N PHE A 299 9.38 -7.03 -19.15
CA PHE A 299 8.80 -6.86 -20.48
C PHE A 299 7.99 -8.09 -20.90
N MET A 300 8.56 -9.29 -20.75
CA MET A 300 7.87 -10.53 -21.06
C MET A 300 6.63 -10.72 -20.17
N SER A 301 6.69 -10.42 -18.87
CA SER A 301 5.51 -10.47 -17.99
C SER A 301 4.35 -9.62 -18.50
N VAL A 302 4.65 -8.41 -18.99
CA VAL A 302 3.64 -7.53 -19.60
C VAL A 302 3.09 -8.15 -20.88
N VAL A 303 3.94 -8.72 -21.75
CA VAL A 303 3.52 -9.41 -22.97
C VAL A 303 2.59 -10.59 -22.65
N TRP A 304 2.96 -11.44 -21.68
CA TRP A 304 2.13 -12.56 -21.24
C TRP A 304 0.77 -12.08 -20.71
N THR A 305 0.78 -11.04 -19.86
CA THR A 305 -0.46 -10.45 -19.30
C THR A 305 -1.35 -9.87 -20.42
N LEU A 306 -0.78 -9.22 -21.43
CA LEU A 306 -1.48 -8.71 -22.60
C LEU A 306 -2.07 -9.85 -23.46
N MET A 307 -1.30 -10.90 -23.73
CA MET A 307 -1.76 -12.04 -24.50
C MET A 307 -2.94 -12.74 -23.81
N ASP A 308 -2.88 -12.94 -22.50
CA ASP A 308 -3.97 -13.57 -21.76
C ASP A 308 -5.19 -12.66 -21.65
N PHE A 309 -4.99 -11.34 -21.58
CA PHE A 309 -6.07 -10.36 -21.71
C PHE A 309 -6.75 -10.44 -23.09
N MET A 310 -5.99 -10.50 -24.19
CA MET A 310 -6.55 -10.66 -25.54
C MET A 310 -7.34 -11.96 -25.69
N LYS A 311 -6.82 -13.10 -25.20
CA LYS A 311 -7.55 -14.38 -25.20
C LYS A 311 -8.87 -14.29 -24.42
N HIS A 312 -8.88 -13.54 -23.31
CA HIS A 312 -10.08 -13.31 -22.53
C HIS A 312 -11.12 -12.51 -23.36
N LEU A 313 -10.71 -11.48 -24.10
CA LEU A 313 -11.61 -10.73 -24.99
C LEU A 313 -12.15 -11.61 -26.14
N ASP A 314 -11.30 -12.43 -26.75
CA ASP A 314 -11.71 -13.35 -27.82
C ASP A 314 -12.74 -14.38 -27.31
N TYR A 315 -12.50 -14.93 -26.11
CA TYR A 315 -13.44 -15.85 -25.46
C TYR A 315 -14.80 -15.20 -25.21
N MET A 316 -14.81 -13.97 -24.69
CA MET A 316 -16.06 -13.22 -24.45
C MET A 316 -16.82 -12.94 -25.75
N THR A 317 -16.10 -12.55 -26.80
CA THR A 317 -16.69 -12.30 -28.13
C THR A 317 -17.32 -13.57 -28.71
N THR A 318 -16.67 -14.72 -28.52
CA THR A 318 -17.16 -16.02 -29.02
C THR A 318 -18.36 -16.54 -28.24
N GLN A 319 -18.50 -16.20 -26.95
CA GLN A 319 -19.65 -16.59 -26.11
C GLN A 319 -20.90 -15.71 -26.32
N GLN A 320 -20.75 -14.53 -26.92
CA GLN A 320 -21.84 -13.58 -27.20
C GLN A 320 -22.46 -13.73 -28.60
N LEU A 321 -21.88 -14.57 -29.47
CA LEU A 321 -22.37 -14.94 -30.80
C LEU A 321 -23.13 -16.27 -30.78
#